data_AF-A0A6I0F3B1-F1
#
_entry.id   AF-A0A6I0F3B1-F1
#
_cell.length_a   1.000
_cell.length_b   1.000
_cell.length_c   1.000
_cell.angle_alpha   90.00
_cell.angle_beta   90.00
_cell.angle_gamma   90.00
#
_symmetry.space_group_name_H-M   'P 1'
#
loop_
_entity.id
_entity.type
_entity.pdbx_description
1 polymer ?
#
loop_
_entity_poly.entity_id
_entity_poly.type
_entity_poly.pdbx_seq_one_letter_code
_entity_poly.pdbx_strand_id
1 'polypeptide(L)'
;MNNFYCVMTFHSTYHALNFEKVLKDLNYEVRLMPVPRQVSSSCGTAAEFPCEKKEEILKICLSNQIEMDNTYKIESQSKSNWFVKLINGKKE
;
A
#
# COMPACT_ATOMS: atom_id res chain seq x y z
N MET A 1 -7.64 19.93 4.34
CA MET A 1 -7.96 18.50 4.48
C MET A 1 -6.64 17.75 4.46
N ASN A 2 -6.25 17.11 5.56
CA ASN A 2 -5.04 16.28 5.60
C ASN A 2 -5.31 14.97 4.86
N ASN A 3 -4.51 14.67 3.83
CA ASN A 3 -4.61 13.43 3.08
C ASN A 3 -3.55 12.45 3.60
N PHE A 4 -4.00 11.40 4.28
CA PHE A 4 -3.14 10.35 4.82
C PHE A 4 -3.21 9.13 3.92
N TYR A 5 -2.09 8.42 3.79
CA TYR A 5 -2.00 7.17 3.06
C TYR A 5 -1.25 6.14 3.90
N CYS A 6 -1.49 4.86 3.61
CA CYS A 6 -0.82 3.77 4.30
C CYS A 6 0.26 3.20 3.39
N VAL A 7 1.40 2.91 4.00
CA VAL A 7 2.56 2.32 3.38
C VAL A 7 2.87 1.03 4.12
N MET A 8 3.14 -0.03 3.39
CA MET A 8 3.52 -1.32 3.95
C MET A 8 4.88 -1.70 3.43
N THR A 9 5.73 -2.11 4.33
CA THR A 9 7.11 -2.52 4.05
C THR A 9 7.17 -4.04 4.02
N PHE A 10 8.16 -4.56 3.30
CA PHE A 10 8.34 -6.00 3.14
C PHE A 10 9.81 -6.35 3.38
N HIS A 11 10.04 -7.52 3.97
CA HIS A 11 11.39 -8.07 4.10
C HIS A 11 11.96 -8.54 2.74
N SER A 12 11.10 -8.83 1.76
CA SER A 12 11.51 -9.29 0.42
C SER A 12 10.68 -8.64 -0.68
N THR A 13 11.34 -8.32 -1.80
CA THR A 13 10.69 -7.81 -3.02
C THR A 13 9.66 -8.81 -3.56
N TYR A 14 9.85 -10.11 -3.33
CA TYR A 14 8.91 -11.15 -3.75
C TYR A 14 7.53 -10.95 -3.10
N HIS A 15 7.49 -10.74 -1.78
CA HIS A 15 6.23 -10.48 -1.08
C HIS A 15 5.58 -9.17 -1.52
N ALA A 16 6.38 -8.13 -1.77
CA ALA A 16 5.88 -6.88 -2.31
C ALA A 16 5.20 -7.08 -3.67
N LEU A 17 5.85 -7.77 -4.61
CA LEU A 17 5.31 -8.09 -5.94
C LEU A 17 4.05 -8.96 -5.86
N ASN A 18 4.07 -9.98 -5.00
CA ASN A 18 2.92 -10.86 -4.82
C ASN A 18 1.73 -10.10 -4.23
N PHE A 19 1.97 -9.27 -3.22
CA PHE A 19 0.98 -8.39 -2.63
C PHE A 19 0.32 -7.47 -3.66
N GLU A 20 1.12 -6.79 -4.47
CA GLU A 20 0.60 -5.92 -5.52
C GLU A 20 -0.26 -6.69 -6.50
N LYS A 21 0.21 -7.87 -6.94
CA LYS A 21 -0.48 -8.69 -7.91
C LYS A 21 -1.83 -9.19 -7.38
N VAL A 22 -1.86 -9.76 -6.17
CA VAL A 22 -3.08 -10.28 -5.55
C VAL A 22 -4.12 -9.18 -5.36
N LEU A 23 -3.70 -8.01 -4.90
CA LEU A 23 -4.61 -6.89 -4.69
C LEU A 23 -5.10 -6.28 -6.00
N LYS A 24 -4.23 -6.14 -7.01
CA LYS A 24 -4.65 -5.70 -8.34
C LYS A 24 -5.66 -6.67 -8.97
N ASP A 25 -5.47 -7.97 -8.79
CA ASP A 25 -6.42 -9.00 -9.24
C ASP A 25 -7.80 -8.84 -8.58
N LEU A 26 -7.80 -8.50 -7.29
CA LEU A 26 -9.00 -8.18 -6.52
C LEU A 26 -9.53 -6.75 -6.77
N ASN A 27 -8.99 -6.04 -7.77
CA ASN A 27 -9.35 -4.67 -8.13
C ASN A 27 -9.16 -3.65 -6.98
N TYR A 28 -8.16 -3.90 -6.12
CA TYR A 28 -7.69 -2.97 -5.10
C TYR A 28 -6.60 -2.07 -5.65
N GLU A 29 -6.57 -0.87 -5.09
CA GLU A 29 -5.72 0.20 -5.56
C GLU A 29 -4.45 0.24 -4.73
N VAL A 30 -3.52 -0.59 -5.15
CA VAL A 30 -2.20 -0.75 -4.55
C VAL A 30 -1.13 -0.47 -5.59
N ARG A 31 -0.01 0.08 -5.12
CA ARG A 31 1.16 0.27 -5.96
C ARG A 31 2.43 0.07 -5.18
N LEU A 32 3.39 -0.60 -5.79
CA LEU A 32 4.75 -0.65 -5.28
C LEU A 32 5.51 0.64 -5.56
N MET A 33 6.21 1.09 -4.54
CA MET A 33 7.08 2.25 -4.58
C MET A 33 8.34 2.00 -3.76
N PRO A 34 9.44 2.71 -4.06
CA PRO A 34 10.58 2.73 -3.17
C PRO A 34 10.15 3.25 -1.79
N VAL A 35 10.77 2.70 -0.74
CA VAL A 35 10.44 3.07 0.64
C VAL A 35 10.67 4.58 0.82
N PRO A 36 9.65 5.33 1.27
CA PRO A 36 9.79 6.77 1.44
C PRO A 36 10.84 7.06 2.52
N ARG A 37 11.56 8.18 2.37
CA ARG A 37 12.68 8.56 3.24
C ARG A 37 12.33 8.68 4.73
N GLN A 38 11.04 8.77 5.06
CA GLN A 38 10.50 8.80 6.41
C GLN A 38 10.33 7.41 7.04
N VAL A 39 10.54 6.34 6.27
CA VAL A 39 10.35 4.96 6.68
C VAL A 39 11.66 4.20 6.44
N SER A 40 12.06 3.38 7.42
CA SER A 40 13.20 2.47 7.29
C SER A 40 12.67 1.08 6.96
N SER A 41 13.19 0.46 5.90
CA SER A 41 12.79 -0.90 5.49
C SER A 41 14.00 -1.68 5.03
N SER A 42 14.02 -2.98 5.31
CA SER A 42 15.14 -3.89 5.05
C SER A 42 15.43 -4.08 3.55
N CYS A 43 14.40 -4.02 2.69
CA CYS A 43 14.48 -4.36 1.27
C CYS A 43 14.33 -3.14 0.33
N GLY A 44 14.14 -1.93 0.87
CA GLY A 44 13.99 -0.70 0.07
C GLY A 44 12.70 -0.60 -0.76
N THR A 45 11.83 -1.62 -0.72
CA THR A 45 10.55 -1.66 -1.45
C THR A 45 9.37 -1.61 -0.48
N ALA A 46 8.36 -0.82 -0.81
CA ALA A 46 7.13 -0.67 -0.05
C ALA A 46 5.90 -0.70 -0.98
N ALA A 47 4.74 -0.99 -0.43
CA ALA A 47 3.46 -0.88 -1.11
C ALA A 47 2.65 0.25 -0.49
N GLU A 48 2.06 1.05 -1.34
CA GLU A 48 1.24 2.18 -0.98
C GLU A 48 -0.23 1.84 -1.28
N PHE A 49 -1.11 2.08 -0.31
CA PHE A 49 -2.53 1.71 -0.40
C PHE A 49 -3.39 2.62 0.50
N PRO A 50 -4.70 2.71 0.22
CA PRO A 50 -5.61 3.48 1.06
C PRO A 50 -5.75 2.85 2.45
N CYS A 51 -5.55 3.65 3.50
CA CYS A 51 -5.69 3.19 4.89
C CYS A 51 -7.09 2.64 5.20
N GLU A 52 -8.13 3.10 4.48
CA GLU A 52 -9.51 2.62 4.62
C GLU A 52 -9.65 1.14 4.27
N LYS A 53 -8.84 0.64 3.34
CA LYS A 53 -8.85 -0.78 2.95
C LYS A 53 -7.81 -1.60 3.71
N LYS A 54 -7.13 -1.03 4.71
CA LYS A 54 -6.07 -1.71 5.47
C LYS A 54 -6.55 -3.03 6.07
N GLU A 55 -7.73 -3.05 6.67
CA GLU A 55 -8.27 -4.25 7.33
C GLU A 55 -8.53 -5.39 6.32
N GLU A 56 -9.11 -5.05 5.16
CA GLU A 56 -9.33 -6.00 4.07
C GLU A 56 -8.01 -6.53 3.50
N ILE A 57 -7.07 -5.63 3.25
CA ILE A 57 -5.74 -5.95 2.76
C ILE A 57 -5.01 -6.89 3.72
N LEU A 58 -5.07 -6.65 5.03
CA LEU A 58 -4.47 -7.52 6.04
C LEU A 58 -5.04 -8.93 5.99
N LYS A 59 -6.36 -9.08 5.83
CA LYS A 59 -7.00 -10.40 5.68
C LYS A 59 -6.55 -11.11 4.40
N ILE A 60 -6.50 -10.40 3.28
CA ILE A 60 -6.02 -10.94 2.00
C ILE A 60 -4.57 -11.41 2.15
N CYS A 61 -3.73 -10.61 2.81
CA CYS A 61 -2.35 -10.93 3.09
C CYS A 61 -2.21 -12.21 3.91
N LEU A 62 -3.01 -12.35 4.97
CA LEU A 62 -3.04 -13.53 5.82
C LEU A 62 -3.49 -14.78 5.05
N SER A 63 -4.56 -14.68 4.26
CA SER A 63 -5.06 -15.80 3.44
C SER A 63 -4.07 -16.23 2.35
N ASN A 64 -3.29 -15.29 1.80
CA ASN A 64 -2.30 -15.56 0.76
C ASN A 64 -0.89 -15.84 1.32
N GLN A 65 -0.73 -15.94 2.64
CA GLN A 65 0.56 -16.14 3.32
C GLN A 65 1.64 -15.14 2.86
N ILE A 66 1.24 -13.89 2.66
CA ILE A 66 2.14 -12.83 2.26
C ILE A 66 2.72 -12.22 3.54
N GLU A 67 4.03 -12.31 3.70
CA GLU A 67 4.74 -11.72 4.84
C GLU A 67 5.00 -10.24 4.62
N MET A 68 4.63 -9.43 5.60
CA MET A 68 4.83 -7.98 5.64
C MET A 68 5.74 -7.66 6.82
N ASP A 69 6.60 -6.66 6.67
CA ASP A 69 7.50 -6.19 7.74
C ASP A 69 6.70 -5.30 8.70
N ASN A 70 6.23 -4.14 8.22
CA ASN A 70 5.45 -3.23 9.03
C ASN A 70 4.57 -2.28 8.20
N THR A 71 3.50 -1.74 8.79
CA THR A 71 2.64 -0.73 8.16
C THR A 71 2.78 0.64 8.81
N TYR A 72 3.03 1.66 8.00
CA TYR A 72 3.20 3.05 8.41
C TYR A 72 2.10 3.92 7.81
N LYS A 73 1.56 4.84 8.61
CA LYS A 73 0.63 5.86 8.15
C LYS A 73 1.42 7.13 7.88
N ILE A 74 1.46 7.57 6.62
CA ILE A 74 2.17 8.79 6.24
C ILE A 74 1.18 9.88 5.87
N GLU A 75 1.46 11.08 6.34
CA GLU A 75 0.71 12.28 6.02
C GLU A 75 1.37 12.94 4.79
N SER A 76 0.71 12.89 3.63
CA SER A 76 1.26 13.50 2.41
C SER A 76 0.95 14.99 2.41
N GLN A 77 1.97 15.84 2.64
CA GLN A 77 1.82 17.29 2.41
C GLN A 77 2.00 17.67 0.93
N SER A 78 2.47 16.77 0.07
CA SER A 78 2.83 17.07 -1.32
C SER A 78 2.31 15.99 -2.28
N LYS A 79 1.11 16.24 -2.81
CA LYS A 79 0.42 15.60 -3.95
C LYS A 79 1.03 14.30 -4.51
N SER A 80 0.73 13.17 -3.89
CA SER A 80 0.51 11.93 -4.66
C SER A 80 -0.88 12.01 -5.30
N ASN A 81 -0.98 12.73 -6.41
CA ASN A 81 -2.21 12.97 -7.20
C ASN A 81 -2.90 11.65 -7.65
N TRP A 82 -2.19 10.52 -7.53
CA TRP A 82 -2.67 9.22 -7.94
C TRP A 82 -3.73 8.65 -6.97
N PHE A 83 -3.60 8.75 -5.63
CA PHE A 83 -4.68 8.29 -4.72
C PHE A 83 -5.93 9.14 -4.77
N VAL A 84 -5.79 10.47 -4.88
CA VAL A 84 -6.94 11.37 -4.81
C VAL A 84 -7.86 11.15 -6.02
N LYS A 85 -7.28 10.87 -7.19
CA LYS A 85 -8.03 10.53 -8.41
C LYS A 85 -8.81 9.22 -8.28
N LEU A 86 -8.32 8.31 -7.45
CA LEU A 86 -8.86 6.97 -7.23
C LEU A 86 -10.00 6.95 -6.21
N ILE A 87 -9.86 7.70 -5.11
CA ILE A 87 -10.96 7.91 -4.15
C ILE A 87 -12.20 8.53 -4.84
N ASN A 88 -11.99 9.30 -5.91
CA ASN A 88 -13.05 9.94 -6.68
C ASN A 88 -13.59 9.07 -7.85
N GLY A 89 -13.15 7.81 -7.96
CA GLY A 89 -13.38 6.92 -9.10
C GLY A 89 -14.52 5.90 -8.96
N LYS A 90 -15.18 5.76 -7.81
CA LYS A 90 -16.45 5.00 -7.72
C LYS A 90 -17.64 5.88 -8.11
N LYS A 91 -17.85 6.04 -9.41
CA LYS A 91 -19.17 6.29 -10.01
C LYS A 91 -19.47 5.12 -10.92
N GLU A 92 -20.34 4.22 -10.48
CA GLU A 92 -21.65 3.91 -11.06
C GLU A 92 -22.28 2.72 -10.32
#